data_AF-A0A6P1Y1W6-F1
#
_entry.id   AF-A0A6P1Y1W6-F1
#
_cell.length_a   1.000
_cell.length_b   1.000
_cell.length_c   1.000
_cell.angle_alpha   90.00
_cell.angle_beta   90.00
_cell.angle_gamma   90.00
#
_symmetry.space_group_name_H-M   'P 1'
#
loop_
_entity.id
_entity.type
_entity.pdbx_description
1 polymer ?
#
loop_
_entity_poly.entity_id
_entity_poly.type
_entity_poly.pdbx_seq_one_letter_code
_entity_poly.pdbx_strand_id
1 'polypeptide(L)'
;MTDLLLSELVVLLLLLPVLLRPFSKSLKKGRAIPILPFLSLFVCICIIIGQGIVLYLFILVLFVLIVCLSEIIRLIAFFQGMLNDFYGIASMMLRIVLLCLFCGVAYCAFRFAPEASIRTEYPLTVRSIELTDKTSAGSNKDTAEQTADSTSPDSSTSRNPIEGLLIERQGGADKRALVIIADAFPYTERPETLASLLADQGYTVAEITRLKPRGLIPRIELYRKLLHLVGKKEQRYLIKEDDPQTAAFFADFLEQTVARYGRNKRIFLYAEGIYTDLAAHFCTENPGVFTGVFFSLSEEEPLPSAPDGWIQTMREHNPELPSEDNSAADTTAVSDAASEQAAGAGGNGSAETAPAVSAAPATAPTQPERPLPFCCYIRPYSELAGFGQLRAEDALAAELLGSGRSIGRQDKAAAAAAFNRYALLF
;
A
#
# COMPACT_ATOMS: atom_id res chain seq x y z
N MET A 1 2.63 13.51 -12.35
CA MET A 1 1.71 13.69 -11.19
C MET A 1 1.28 15.14 -11.01
N THR A 2 2.08 16.14 -11.43
CA THR A 2 1.59 17.50 -11.72
C THR A 2 0.40 17.49 -12.67
N ASP A 3 0.33 16.50 -13.57
CA ASP A 3 -0.69 16.42 -14.62
C ASP A 3 -2.10 16.15 -14.08
N LEU A 4 -2.25 15.42 -12.96
CA LEU A 4 -3.57 15.14 -12.38
C LEU A 4 -4.15 16.40 -11.74
N LEU A 5 -3.41 17.05 -10.82
CA LEU A 5 -3.83 18.33 -10.26
C LEU A 5 -4.02 19.40 -11.35
N LEU A 6 -3.14 19.44 -12.36
CA LEU A 6 -3.30 20.36 -13.48
C LEU A 6 -4.59 20.08 -14.26
N SER A 7 -4.89 18.81 -14.56
CA SER A 7 -6.11 18.43 -15.25
C SER A 7 -7.38 18.75 -14.45
N GLU A 8 -7.36 18.55 -13.13
CA GLU A 8 -8.45 18.93 -12.22
C GLU A 8 -8.63 20.46 -12.15
N LEU A 9 -7.53 21.23 -12.14
CA LEU A 9 -7.58 22.69 -12.21
C LEU A 9 -8.13 23.18 -13.53
N VAL A 10 -7.84 22.50 -14.65
CA VAL A 10 -8.45 22.81 -15.96
C VAL A 10 -9.96 22.60 -15.91
N VAL A 11 -10.43 21.50 -15.32
CA VAL A 11 -11.88 21.24 -15.10
C VAL A 11 -12.50 22.40 -14.30
N LEU A 12 -11.91 22.77 -13.17
CA LEU A 12 -12.40 23.88 -12.33
C LEU A 12 -12.37 25.23 -13.07
N LEU A 13 -11.32 25.50 -13.84
CA LEU A 13 -11.18 26.71 -14.64
C LEU A 13 -12.27 26.82 -15.71
N LEU A 14 -12.67 25.70 -16.34
CA LEU A 14 -13.75 25.66 -17.32
C LEU A 14 -15.12 25.96 -16.68
N LEU A 15 -15.33 25.57 -15.42
CA LEU A 15 -16.60 25.82 -14.71
C LEU A 15 -16.73 27.26 -14.21
N LEU A 16 -15.62 27.91 -13.86
CA LEU A 16 -15.63 29.23 -13.22
C LEU A 16 -16.37 30.32 -14.04
N PRO A 17 -16.16 30.48 -15.37
CA PRO A 17 -16.91 31.44 -16.19
C PRO A 17 -18.42 31.20 -16.18
N VAL A 18 -18.83 29.94 -16.12
CA VAL A 18 -20.25 29.55 -16.15
C VAL A 18 -20.93 29.96 -14.85
N LEU A 19 -20.26 29.73 -13.72
CA LEU A 19 -20.75 30.08 -12.39
C LEU A 19 -20.81 31.60 -12.18
N LEU A 20 -19.85 32.34 -12.73
CA LEU A 20 -19.77 33.81 -12.61
C LEU A 20 -20.58 34.58 -13.65
N ARG A 21 -21.08 33.91 -14.71
CA ARG A 21 -21.87 34.53 -15.78
C ARG A 21 -23.00 35.47 -15.30
N PRO A 22 -23.84 35.12 -14.30
CA PRO A 22 -24.87 36.05 -13.80
C PRO A 22 -24.32 37.37 -13.23
N PHE A 23 -23.10 37.36 -12.70
CA PHE A 23 -22.51 38.47 -11.93
C PHE A 23 -21.57 39.34 -12.76
N SER A 24 -21.16 38.91 -13.95
CA SER A 24 -20.25 39.65 -14.83
C SER A 24 -20.90 40.06 -16.15
N LYS A 25 -20.87 41.36 -16.44
CA LYS A 25 -21.36 41.91 -17.73
C LYS A 25 -20.57 41.39 -18.93
N SER A 26 -19.28 41.13 -18.77
CA SER A 26 -18.42 40.59 -19.84
C SER A 26 -18.75 39.14 -20.16
N LEU A 27 -19.01 38.32 -19.13
CA LEU A 27 -19.36 36.91 -19.31
C LEU A 27 -20.75 36.75 -19.93
N LYS A 28 -21.71 37.64 -19.65
CA LYS A 28 -23.03 37.61 -20.32
C LYS A 28 -22.93 37.72 -21.85
N LYS A 29 -21.93 38.44 -22.37
CA LYS A 29 -21.70 38.57 -23.82
C LYS A 29 -21.15 37.29 -24.47
N GLY A 30 -20.59 36.37 -23.69
CA GLY A 30 -19.98 35.14 -24.19
C GLY A 30 -21.04 34.12 -24.63
N ARG A 31 -21.26 34.00 -25.94
CA ARG A 31 -22.26 33.07 -26.52
C ARG A 31 -21.95 31.60 -26.22
N ALA A 32 -20.68 31.20 -26.22
CA ALA A 32 -20.25 29.81 -26.09
C ALA A 32 -20.12 29.30 -24.64
N ILE A 33 -20.35 30.14 -23.62
CA ILE A 33 -20.17 29.77 -22.21
C ILE A 33 -21.00 28.55 -21.77
N PRO A 34 -22.27 28.35 -22.23
CA PRO A 34 -23.05 27.15 -21.89
C PRO A 34 -22.42 25.81 -22.26
N ILE A 35 -21.44 25.78 -23.17
CA ILE A 35 -20.76 24.56 -23.60
C ILE A 35 -19.69 24.12 -22.59
N LEU A 36 -19.11 25.07 -21.84
CA LEU A 36 -17.94 24.83 -20.99
C LEU A 36 -18.14 23.72 -19.93
N PRO A 37 -19.31 23.55 -19.27
CA PRO A 37 -19.52 22.43 -18.35
C PRO A 37 -19.42 21.06 -19.03
N PHE A 38 -19.88 20.96 -20.28
CA PHE A 38 -19.82 19.71 -21.03
C PHE A 38 -18.39 19.41 -21.50
N LEU A 39 -17.62 20.43 -21.85
CA LEU A 39 -16.19 20.29 -22.08
C LEU A 39 -15.45 19.87 -20.80
N SER A 40 -15.83 20.44 -19.65
CA SER A 40 -15.32 20.04 -18.34
C SER A 40 -15.63 18.57 -18.03
N LEU A 41 -16.85 18.10 -18.34
CA LEU A 41 -17.23 16.69 -18.19
C LEU A 41 -16.43 15.78 -19.11
N PHE A 42 -16.20 16.20 -20.36
CA PHE A 42 -15.35 15.46 -21.30
C PHE A 42 -13.92 15.32 -20.77
N VAL A 43 -13.34 16.41 -20.25
CA VAL A 43 -12.01 16.35 -19.62
C VAL A 43 -12.01 15.39 -18.42
N CYS A 44 -13.04 15.37 -17.57
CA CYS A 44 -13.16 14.39 -16.49
C CYS A 44 -13.15 12.94 -17.02
N ILE A 45 -13.87 12.65 -18.11
CA ILE A 45 -13.88 11.32 -18.73
C ILE A 45 -12.48 10.95 -19.24
N CYS A 46 -11.76 11.88 -19.87
CA CYS A 46 -10.39 11.66 -20.30
C CYS A 46 -9.44 11.38 -19.11
N ILE A 47 -9.61 12.07 -17.98
CA ILE A 47 -8.84 11.80 -16.76
C ILE A 47 -9.11 10.38 -16.27
N ILE A 48 -10.39 9.96 -16.20
CA ILE A 48 -10.76 8.60 -15.77
C ILE A 48 -10.11 7.53 -16.66
N ILE A 49 -10.12 7.74 -17.98
CA ILE A 49 -9.54 6.79 -18.95
C ILE A 49 -8.01 6.77 -18.85
N GLY A 50 -7.37 7.94 -18.74
CA GLY A 50 -5.91 8.07 -18.80
C GLY A 50 -5.18 7.78 -17.49
N GLN A 51 -5.79 8.12 -16.35
CA GLN A 51 -5.15 8.07 -15.02
C GLN A 51 -5.90 7.17 -14.02
N GLY A 52 -7.08 6.65 -14.39
CA GLY A 52 -7.92 5.83 -13.53
C GLY A 52 -8.83 6.65 -12.60
N ILE A 53 -9.44 5.98 -11.63
CA ILE A 53 -10.31 6.62 -10.64
C ILE A 53 -9.50 6.95 -9.39
N VAL A 54 -9.50 8.23 -9.01
CA VAL A 54 -9.14 8.72 -7.68
C VAL A 54 -10.44 9.08 -6.96
N LEU A 55 -10.55 8.86 -5.65
CA LEU A 55 -11.81 9.07 -4.95
C LEU A 55 -12.30 10.53 -5.03
N TYR A 56 -11.39 11.50 -4.97
CA TYR A 56 -11.72 12.91 -5.16
C TYR A 56 -12.33 13.21 -6.54
N LEU A 57 -11.89 12.52 -7.59
CA LEU A 57 -12.42 12.70 -8.94
C LEU A 57 -13.93 12.41 -9.01
N PHE A 58 -14.44 11.50 -8.16
CA PHE A 58 -15.88 11.26 -8.06
C PHE A 58 -16.65 12.48 -7.56
N ILE A 59 -16.13 13.18 -6.53
CA ILE A 59 -16.71 14.42 -6.01
C ILE A 59 -16.69 15.50 -7.11
N LEU A 60 -15.58 15.62 -7.83
CA LEU A 60 -15.43 16.57 -8.91
C LEU A 60 -16.42 16.28 -10.06
N VAL A 61 -16.54 15.02 -10.50
CA VAL A 61 -17.49 14.60 -11.54
C VAL A 61 -18.92 14.87 -11.12
N LEU A 62 -19.30 14.54 -9.88
CA LEU A 62 -20.63 14.83 -9.35
C LEU A 62 -20.93 16.33 -9.39
N PHE A 63 -19.99 17.16 -8.97
CA PHE A 63 -20.12 18.61 -9.04
C PHE A 63 -20.27 19.11 -10.48
N VAL A 64 -19.43 18.62 -11.40
CA VAL A 64 -19.53 18.94 -12.84
C VAL A 64 -20.89 18.56 -13.39
N LEU A 65 -21.41 17.37 -13.06
CA LEU A 65 -22.74 16.91 -13.49
C LEU A 65 -23.85 17.84 -13.00
N ILE A 66 -23.81 18.28 -11.74
CA ILE A 66 -24.77 19.25 -11.20
C ILE A 66 -24.70 20.57 -12.01
N VAL A 67 -23.50 21.05 -12.33
CA VAL A 67 -23.34 22.26 -13.15
C VAL A 67 -23.86 22.05 -14.57
N CYS A 68 -23.60 20.91 -15.21
CA CYS A 68 -24.13 20.54 -16.52
C CYS A 68 -25.66 20.57 -16.52
N LEU A 69 -26.30 19.90 -15.55
CA LEU A 69 -27.77 19.89 -15.39
C LEU A 69 -28.33 21.30 -15.25
N SER A 70 -27.65 22.17 -14.50
CA SER A 70 -28.06 23.58 -14.31
C SER A 70 -28.01 24.42 -15.59
N GLU A 71 -27.26 23.98 -16.62
CA GLU A 71 -27.04 24.71 -17.87
C GLU A 71 -27.75 24.10 -19.08
N ILE A 72 -28.46 22.96 -18.95
CA ILE A 72 -29.13 22.29 -20.08
C ILE A 72 -30.05 23.24 -20.87
N ILE A 73 -30.90 24.00 -20.19
CA ILE A 73 -31.84 24.93 -20.85
C ILE A 73 -31.08 26.00 -21.65
N ARG A 74 -29.93 26.47 -21.15
CA ARG A 74 -29.10 27.48 -21.81
C ARG A 74 -28.29 26.88 -22.95
N LEU A 75 -27.90 25.61 -22.86
CA LEU A 75 -27.29 24.86 -23.95
C LEU A 75 -28.28 24.68 -25.12
N ILE A 76 -29.54 24.32 -24.83
CA ILE A 76 -30.59 24.21 -25.84
C ILE A 76 -30.79 25.56 -26.54
N ALA A 77 -30.91 26.65 -25.77
CA ALA A 77 -31.03 28.00 -26.31
C ALA A 77 -29.83 28.38 -27.19
N PHE A 78 -28.61 27.98 -26.80
CA PHE A 78 -27.40 28.18 -27.59
C PHE A 78 -27.48 27.49 -28.96
N PHE A 79 -27.87 26.21 -29.02
CA PHE A 79 -28.02 25.48 -30.29
C PHE A 79 -29.13 26.05 -31.17
N GLN A 80 -30.15 26.65 -30.57
CA GLN A 80 -31.25 27.32 -31.28
C GLN A 80 -30.89 28.76 -31.71
N GLY A 81 -29.68 29.25 -31.40
CA GLY A 81 -29.25 30.61 -31.71
C GLY A 81 -29.95 31.70 -30.87
N MET A 82 -30.65 31.33 -29.80
CA MET A 82 -31.36 32.25 -28.92
C MET A 82 -30.47 32.70 -27.76
N LEU A 83 -30.41 34.02 -27.52
CA LEU A 83 -29.75 34.58 -26.33
C LEU A 83 -30.67 34.46 -25.11
N ASN A 84 -30.38 33.50 -24.23
CA ASN A 84 -31.03 33.40 -22.93
C ASN A 84 -30.14 33.96 -21.80
N ASP A 85 -30.10 35.28 -21.69
CA ASP A 85 -29.32 36.01 -20.67
C ASP A 85 -30.15 36.38 -19.42
N PHE A 86 -31.41 35.96 -19.36
CA PHE A 86 -32.27 36.23 -18.20
C PHE A 86 -31.99 35.25 -17.07
N TYR A 87 -31.50 35.78 -15.96
CA TYR A 87 -31.35 35.04 -14.71
C TYR A 87 -32.48 35.48 -13.77
N GLY A 88 -33.45 34.61 -13.55
CA GLY A 88 -34.44 34.81 -12.48
C GLY A 88 -33.79 34.72 -11.10
N ILE A 89 -34.47 35.23 -10.08
CA ILE A 89 -33.99 35.25 -8.68
C ILE A 89 -33.57 33.85 -8.21
N ALA A 90 -34.36 32.82 -8.52
CA ALA A 90 -34.03 31.43 -8.18
C ALA A 90 -32.74 30.94 -8.87
N SER A 91 -32.53 31.31 -10.15
CA SER A 91 -31.30 30.96 -10.87
C SER A 91 -30.08 31.69 -10.32
N MET A 92 -30.23 32.94 -9.87
CA MET A 92 -29.18 33.69 -9.18
C MET A 92 -28.80 33.02 -7.85
N MET A 93 -29.81 32.65 -7.04
CA MET A 93 -29.58 31.97 -5.76
C MET A 93 -28.88 30.62 -5.95
N LEU A 94 -29.30 29.82 -6.92
CA LEU A 94 -28.63 28.56 -7.27
C LEU A 94 -27.15 28.80 -7.63
N ARG A 95 -26.84 29.86 -8.37
CA ARG A 95 -25.45 30.19 -8.77
C ARG A 95 -24.58 30.58 -7.58
N ILE A 96 -25.14 31.30 -6.60
CA ILE A 96 -24.43 31.60 -5.34
C ILE A 96 -24.09 30.29 -4.60
N VAL A 97 -25.07 29.39 -4.45
CA VAL A 97 -24.86 28.09 -3.79
C VAL A 97 -23.80 27.26 -4.51
N LEU A 98 -23.88 27.17 -5.85
CA LEU A 98 -22.90 26.45 -6.65
C LEU A 98 -21.50 27.09 -6.59
N LEU A 99 -21.41 28.40 -6.41
CA LEU A 99 -20.13 29.10 -6.24
C LEU A 99 -19.52 28.84 -4.86
N CYS A 100 -20.33 28.77 -3.80
CA CYS A 100 -19.86 28.31 -2.48
C CYS A 100 -19.36 26.86 -2.55
N LEU A 101 -20.11 25.98 -3.22
CA LEU A 101 -19.73 24.59 -3.42
C LEU A 101 -18.44 24.48 -4.27
N PHE A 102 -18.30 25.32 -5.30
CA PHE A 102 -17.09 25.42 -6.12
C PHE A 102 -15.86 25.73 -5.26
N CYS A 103 -15.94 26.69 -4.34
CA CYS A 103 -14.84 27.01 -3.43
C CYS A 103 -14.46 25.80 -2.57
N GLY A 104 -15.45 25.04 -2.08
CA GLY A 104 -15.22 23.80 -1.34
C GLY A 104 -14.53 22.74 -2.18
N VAL A 105 -15.02 22.48 -3.39
CA VAL A 105 -14.41 21.51 -4.33
C VAL A 105 -12.98 21.93 -4.70
N ALA A 106 -12.76 23.22 -5.00
CA ALA A 106 -11.43 23.74 -5.28
C ALA A 106 -10.48 23.58 -4.10
N TYR A 107 -10.93 23.86 -2.86
CA TYR A 107 -10.16 23.59 -1.65
C TYR A 107 -9.80 22.10 -1.53
N CYS A 108 -10.77 21.21 -1.76
CA CYS A 108 -10.56 19.77 -1.77
C CYS A 108 -9.54 19.33 -2.84
N ALA A 109 -9.54 19.93 -4.04
CA ALA A 109 -8.56 19.64 -5.10
C ALA A 109 -7.12 19.84 -4.61
N PHE A 110 -6.86 20.93 -3.88
CA PHE A 110 -5.53 21.21 -3.33
C PHE A 110 -5.23 20.36 -2.09
N ARG A 111 -6.23 20.14 -1.23
CA ARG A 111 -6.07 19.35 0.00
C ARG A 111 -5.74 17.89 -0.30
N PHE A 112 -6.42 17.31 -1.30
CA PHE A 112 -6.33 15.90 -1.67
C PHE A 112 -5.46 15.64 -2.90
N ALA A 113 -4.72 16.66 -3.36
CA ALA A 113 -3.75 16.53 -4.44
C ALA A 113 -2.72 15.43 -4.12
N PRO A 114 -2.45 14.51 -5.05
CA PRO A 114 -1.42 13.50 -4.86
C PRO A 114 -0.04 14.13 -4.83
N GLU A 115 0.89 13.49 -4.12
CA GLU A 115 2.25 14.01 -3.97
C GLU A 115 3.07 13.79 -5.25
N ALA A 116 3.87 14.78 -5.67
CA ALA A 116 4.70 14.69 -6.88
C ALA A 116 5.85 13.69 -6.71
N SER A 117 6.07 12.70 -7.59
CA SER A 117 7.04 11.58 -7.43
C SER A 117 8.36 11.91 -6.71
N ILE A 118 8.89 10.96 -5.94
CA ILE A 118 10.19 11.12 -5.25
C ILE A 118 11.29 11.41 -6.26
N ARG A 119 12.12 12.40 -5.93
CA ARG A 119 13.39 12.63 -6.63
C ARG A 119 14.44 11.76 -5.97
N THR A 120 14.92 10.76 -6.71
CA THR A 120 16.12 10.01 -6.36
C THR A 120 17.35 10.81 -6.70
N GLU A 121 18.44 10.60 -5.96
CA GLU A 121 19.72 11.26 -6.27
C GLU A 121 20.28 10.74 -7.60
N TYR A 122 20.07 9.44 -7.87
CA TYR A 122 20.52 8.79 -9.08
C TYR A 122 19.35 8.38 -9.98
N PRO A 123 19.51 8.43 -11.31
CA PRO A 123 18.51 7.89 -12.22
C PRO A 123 18.39 6.37 -12.06
N LEU A 124 17.16 5.86 -12.18
CA LEU A 124 16.85 4.44 -12.02
C LEU A 124 16.61 3.78 -13.39
N THR A 125 17.15 2.58 -13.55
CA THR A 125 16.86 1.66 -14.65
C THR A 125 15.73 0.74 -14.22
N VAL A 126 14.63 0.72 -14.97
CA VAL A 126 13.43 -0.08 -14.67
C VAL A 126 13.19 -1.05 -15.82
N ARG A 127 12.97 -2.33 -15.51
CA ARG A 127 12.69 -3.41 -16.47
C ARG A 127 11.56 -4.29 -15.95
N SER A 128 10.74 -4.84 -16.83
CA SER A 128 9.75 -5.86 -16.44
C SER A 128 10.44 -7.18 -16.11
N ILE A 129 9.95 -7.87 -15.07
CA ILE A 129 10.36 -9.23 -14.74
C ILE A 129 9.63 -10.20 -15.67
N GLU A 130 10.38 -10.80 -16.60
CA GLU A 130 9.88 -11.86 -17.46
C GLU A 130 10.05 -13.21 -16.77
N LEU A 131 8.92 -13.82 -16.37
CA LEU A 131 8.88 -15.21 -15.92
C LEU A 131 8.97 -16.15 -17.13
N THR A 132 9.85 -17.14 -17.05
CA THR A 132 10.01 -18.18 -18.09
C THR A 132 9.13 -19.36 -17.74
N ASP A 133 8.38 -19.87 -18.71
CA ASP A 133 7.56 -21.06 -18.52
C ASP A 133 8.44 -22.25 -18.10
N LYS A 134 8.11 -22.92 -16.99
CA LYS A 134 8.79 -24.14 -16.50
C LYS A 134 8.61 -25.36 -17.42
N THR A 135 8.20 -25.18 -18.68
CA THR A 135 7.91 -26.27 -19.63
C THR A 135 8.64 -26.06 -20.96
N SER A 136 9.98 -26.10 -20.95
CA SER A 136 10.76 -26.37 -22.17
C SER A 136 12.11 -27.03 -21.88
N ALA A 137 12.10 -28.02 -20.98
CA ALA A 137 13.18 -29.02 -20.94
C ALA A 137 12.72 -30.26 -21.71
N GLY A 138 12.98 -30.27 -23.02
CA GLY A 138 12.92 -31.49 -23.84
C GLY A 138 12.21 -31.34 -25.18
N SER A 139 12.91 -30.89 -26.21
CA SER A 139 13.12 -31.68 -27.43
C SER A 139 14.05 -30.94 -28.38
N ASN A 140 14.97 -31.69 -28.96
CA ASN A 140 15.95 -31.26 -29.95
C ASN A 140 15.32 -30.78 -31.26
N LYS A 141 16.05 -29.84 -31.87
CA LYS A 141 16.33 -29.67 -33.31
C LYS A 141 15.32 -28.97 -34.25
N ASP A 142 15.95 -28.03 -34.96
CA ASP A 142 15.80 -27.66 -36.38
C ASP A 142 14.75 -26.59 -36.78
N THR A 143 15.31 -25.40 -37.05
CA THR A 143 15.15 -24.63 -38.31
C THR A 143 14.01 -23.59 -38.46
N ALA A 144 14.48 -22.39 -38.81
CA ALA A 144 13.91 -21.32 -39.63
C ALA A 144 12.96 -20.27 -39.03
N GLU A 145 13.29 -19.03 -39.42
CA GLU A 145 12.59 -17.76 -39.30
C GLU A 145 11.10 -17.83 -39.70
N GLN A 146 10.21 -17.22 -38.91
CA GLN A 146 9.15 -16.39 -39.49
C GLN A 146 8.49 -15.43 -38.48
N THR A 147 8.22 -14.25 -39.00
CA THR A 147 7.68 -13.04 -38.37
C THR A 147 6.16 -13.01 -38.44
N ALA A 148 5.54 -12.44 -37.39
CA ALA A 148 4.26 -11.71 -37.34
C ALA A 148 2.90 -12.41 -37.59
N ASP A 149 1.96 -12.02 -36.72
CA ASP A 149 0.49 -12.07 -36.79
C ASP A 149 -0.21 -13.43 -36.94
N SER A 150 -0.83 -13.88 -35.84
CA SER A 150 -2.29 -13.89 -35.74
C SER A 150 -2.79 -14.36 -34.37
N THR A 151 -3.79 -13.63 -33.88
CA THR A 151 -4.70 -13.96 -32.79
C THR A 151 -5.27 -15.37 -32.91
N SER A 152 -5.02 -16.20 -31.90
CA SER A 152 -5.82 -17.39 -31.59
C SER A 152 -6.03 -17.44 -30.07
N PRO A 153 -7.28 -17.48 -29.57
CA PRO A 153 -7.57 -17.82 -28.20
C PRO A 153 -7.71 -19.34 -28.13
N ASP A 154 -6.79 -20.01 -27.42
CA ASP A 154 -6.97 -21.28 -26.70
C ASP A 154 -5.66 -22.08 -26.66
N SER A 155 -4.86 -21.77 -25.64
CA SER A 155 -4.05 -22.79 -24.95
C SER A 155 -3.89 -22.34 -23.50
N SER A 156 -4.71 -22.91 -22.62
CA SER A 156 -4.74 -22.65 -21.18
C SER A 156 -3.53 -23.28 -20.46
N THR A 157 -2.31 -22.85 -20.80
CA THR A 157 -1.23 -22.86 -19.82
C THR A 157 -1.41 -21.59 -19.00
N SER A 158 -1.81 -21.76 -17.74
CA SER A 158 -2.06 -20.66 -16.82
C SER A 158 -0.77 -19.87 -16.57
N ARG A 159 -0.48 -18.90 -17.44
CA ARG A 159 0.63 -17.96 -17.27
C ARG A 159 0.47 -17.26 -15.93
N ASN A 160 1.54 -17.24 -15.14
CA ASN A 160 1.55 -16.58 -13.84
C ASN A 160 1.06 -15.13 -14.00
N PRO A 161 -0.07 -14.72 -13.39
CA PRO A 161 -0.64 -13.39 -13.58
C PRO A 161 0.10 -12.30 -12.79
N ILE A 162 1.05 -12.71 -11.94
CA ILE A 162 1.86 -11.80 -11.13
C ILE A 162 2.88 -11.12 -12.04
N GLU A 163 2.89 -9.80 -12.01
CA GLU A 163 3.87 -8.98 -12.72
C GLU A 163 4.76 -8.28 -11.69
N GLY A 164 6.02 -8.04 -12.06
CA GLY A 164 6.95 -7.28 -11.25
C GLY A 164 7.91 -6.44 -12.07
N LEU A 165 8.52 -5.47 -11.39
CA LEU A 165 9.53 -4.59 -11.94
C LEU A 165 10.89 -4.87 -11.27
N LEU A 166 11.92 -5.03 -12.09
CA LEU A 166 13.31 -5.00 -11.66
C LEU A 166 13.82 -3.56 -11.76
N ILE A 167 14.30 -3.05 -10.64
CA ILE A 167 14.68 -1.64 -10.46
C ILE A 167 16.11 -1.62 -9.94
N GLU A 168 16.97 -0.91 -10.66
CA GLU A 168 18.38 -0.77 -10.33
C GLU A 168 18.85 0.67 -10.53
N ARG A 169 19.77 1.13 -9.69
CA ARG A 169 20.42 2.42 -9.89
C ARG A 169 21.28 2.42 -11.15
N GLN A 170 21.15 3.45 -11.98
CA GLN A 170 22.02 3.68 -13.12
C GLN A 170 23.43 4.03 -12.60
N GLY A 171 24.40 3.16 -12.89
CA GLY A 171 25.74 3.17 -12.26
C GLY A 171 26.05 1.92 -11.44
N GLY A 172 25.05 1.07 -11.20
CA GLY A 172 25.20 -0.26 -10.60
C GLY A 172 24.68 -0.35 -9.16
N ALA A 173 24.23 -1.55 -8.78
CA ALA A 173 23.86 -1.92 -7.42
C ALA A 173 25.12 -2.41 -6.66
N ASP A 174 25.65 -1.58 -5.77
CA ASP A 174 26.90 -1.78 -5.05
C ASP A 174 26.73 -2.70 -3.82
N LYS A 175 25.53 -2.78 -3.24
CA LYS A 175 25.27 -3.57 -2.01
C LYS A 175 25.27 -5.09 -2.21
N ARG A 176 25.34 -5.58 -3.45
CA ARG A 176 25.24 -7.02 -3.81
C ARG A 176 24.09 -7.71 -3.07
N ALA A 177 22.95 -7.04 -3.01
CA ALA A 177 21.76 -7.52 -2.33
C ALA A 177 20.55 -7.34 -3.24
N LEU A 178 19.69 -8.35 -3.26
CA LEU A 178 18.38 -8.33 -3.91
C LEU A 178 17.32 -8.13 -2.83
N VAL A 179 16.47 -7.13 -2.98
CA VAL A 179 15.30 -6.92 -2.13
C VAL A 179 14.05 -7.17 -2.96
N ILE A 180 13.28 -8.18 -2.59
CA ILE A 180 11.97 -8.45 -3.18
C ILE A 180 10.93 -7.73 -2.35
N ILE A 181 10.12 -6.87 -2.97
CA ILE A 181 9.11 -6.03 -2.30
C ILE A 181 7.73 -6.52 -2.68
N ALA A 182 6.96 -6.93 -1.68
CA ALA A 182 5.55 -7.25 -1.76
C ALA A 182 4.76 -6.19 -0.98
N ASP A 183 4.47 -5.07 -1.63
CA ASP A 183 3.73 -3.95 -1.03
C ASP A 183 2.23 -4.26 -0.95
N ALA A 184 1.51 -3.66 -0.01
CA ALA A 184 0.09 -3.91 0.21
C ALA A 184 -0.81 -3.63 -1.01
N PHE A 185 -0.37 -2.73 -1.91
CA PHE A 185 -1.15 -2.28 -3.07
C PHE A 185 -0.39 -2.39 -4.40
N PRO A 186 -0.25 -3.60 -4.96
CA PRO A 186 0.50 -3.89 -6.17
C PRO A 186 -0.29 -3.49 -7.43
N TYR A 187 -0.48 -2.19 -7.69
CA TYR A 187 -1.22 -1.69 -8.87
C TYR A 187 -0.52 -0.50 -9.53
N THR A 188 0.79 -0.58 -9.69
CA THR A 188 1.61 0.51 -10.21
C THR A 188 2.45 0.05 -11.41
N GLU A 189 2.51 0.84 -12.47
CA GLU A 189 3.37 0.58 -13.64
C GLU A 189 4.76 1.22 -13.48
N ARG A 190 5.02 1.82 -12.32
CA ARG A 190 6.24 2.56 -12.01
C ARG A 190 6.74 2.15 -10.64
N PRO A 191 8.05 2.25 -10.40
CA PRO A 191 8.65 2.03 -9.09
C PRO A 191 7.94 2.82 -8.00
N GLU A 192 7.54 2.16 -6.93
CA GLU A 192 6.97 2.88 -5.78
C GLU A 192 8.05 3.54 -4.93
N THR A 193 7.62 4.27 -3.90
CA THR A 193 8.50 5.04 -3.02
C THR A 193 9.56 4.16 -2.37
N LEU A 194 9.15 3.04 -1.77
CA LEU A 194 10.06 2.14 -1.07
C LEU A 194 11.08 1.53 -2.04
N ALA A 195 10.62 1.04 -3.19
CA ALA A 195 11.47 0.46 -4.21
C ALA A 195 12.49 1.47 -4.76
N SER A 196 12.03 2.70 -5.03
CA SER A 196 12.88 3.79 -5.53
C SER A 196 13.96 4.17 -4.51
N LEU A 197 13.61 4.30 -3.23
CA LEU A 197 14.56 4.66 -2.17
C LEU A 197 15.60 3.56 -1.95
N LEU A 198 15.20 2.29 -1.94
CA LEU A 198 16.14 1.17 -1.79
C LEU A 198 17.05 1.04 -3.01
N ALA A 199 16.51 1.22 -4.22
CA ALA A 199 17.34 1.22 -5.43
C ALA A 199 18.36 2.38 -5.41
N ASP A 200 17.95 3.58 -5.00
CA ASP A 200 18.83 4.75 -4.88
C ASP A 200 19.96 4.51 -3.86
N GLN A 201 19.65 3.79 -2.77
CA GLN A 201 20.62 3.32 -1.78
C GLN A 201 21.53 2.18 -2.27
N GLY A 202 21.39 1.71 -3.51
CA GLY A 202 22.29 0.75 -4.13
C GLY A 202 21.88 -0.72 -4.02
N TYR A 203 20.63 -1.01 -3.62
CA TYR A 203 20.06 -2.35 -3.71
C TYR A 203 19.60 -2.66 -5.15
N THR A 204 19.65 -3.93 -5.55
CA THR A 204 18.81 -4.39 -6.67
C THR A 204 17.42 -4.67 -6.09
N VAL A 205 16.37 -4.10 -6.67
CA VAL A 205 15.02 -4.24 -6.15
C VAL A 205 14.14 -4.97 -7.16
N ALA A 206 13.39 -5.97 -6.70
CA ALA A 206 12.34 -6.63 -7.46
C ALA A 206 11.00 -6.32 -6.77
N GLU A 207 10.19 -5.47 -7.37
CA GLU A 207 8.91 -5.03 -6.82
C GLU A 207 7.76 -5.79 -7.49
N ILE A 208 6.86 -6.35 -6.69
CA ILE A 208 5.62 -6.96 -7.18
C ILE A 208 4.63 -5.84 -7.48
N THR A 209 4.31 -5.66 -8.76
CA THR A 209 3.45 -4.58 -9.24
C THR A 209 2.06 -5.05 -9.63
N ARG A 210 1.81 -6.36 -9.62
CA ARG A 210 0.49 -6.93 -9.86
C ARG A 210 0.35 -8.30 -9.22
N LEU A 211 -0.78 -8.54 -8.55
CA LEU A 211 -1.13 -9.86 -8.00
C LEU A 211 -2.11 -10.64 -8.87
N LYS A 212 -3.12 -9.96 -9.43
CA LYS A 212 -4.23 -10.57 -10.17
C LYS A 212 -4.34 -9.96 -11.57
N PRO A 213 -4.95 -10.66 -12.56
CA PRO A 213 -5.12 -10.16 -13.92
C PRO A 213 -5.78 -8.78 -13.96
N ARG A 214 -5.43 -7.98 -14.98
CA ARG A 214 -5.86 -6.59 -15.15
C ARG A 214 -7.39 -6.48 -15.21
N GLY A 215 -7.99 -5.72 -14.30
CA GLY A 215 -9.37 -5.24 -14.43
C GLY A 215 -9.45 -4.02 -15.36
N LEU A 216 -10.65 -3.71 -15.87
CA LEU A 216 -10.89 -2.53 -16.73
C LEU A 216 -10.55 -1.19 -16.03
N ILE A 217 -10.65 -1.15 -14.70
CA ILE A 217 -10.35 0.03 -13.87
C ILE A 217 -9.39 -0.42 -12.74
N PRO A 218 -8.11 -0.02 -12.76
CA PRO A 218 -7.09 -0.58 -11.88
C PRO A 218 -7.38 -0.47 -10.37
N ARG A 219 -8.04 0.61 -9.95
CA ARG A 219 -8.24 0.94 -8.53
C ARG A 219 -9.64 0.62 -7.97
N ILE A 220 -10.58 0.18 -8.80
CA ILE A 220 -11.96 -0.04 -8.33
C ILE A 220 -12.05 -1.17 -7.31
N GLU A 221 -11.26 -2.22 -7.50
CA GLU A 221 -11.20 -3.36 -6.59
C GLU A 221 -10.55 -2.98 -5.27
N LEU A 222 -9.53 -2.11 -5.32
CA LEU A 222 -8.94 -1.50 -4.14
C LEU A 222 -9.99 -0.75 -3.32
N TYR A 223 -10.75 0.17 -3.92
CA TYR A 223 -11.79 0.91 -3.20
C TYR A 223 -12.88 0.00 -2.64
N ARG A 224 -13.26 -1.06 -3.34
CA ARG A 224 -14.20 -2.06 -2.82
C ARG A 224 -13.65 -2.72 -1.55
N LYS A 225 -12.38 -3.12 -1.53
CA LYS A 225 -11.75 -3.68 -0.32
C LYS A 225 -11.70 -2.65 0.81
N LEU A 226 -11.34 -1.40 0.50
CA LEU A 226 -11.25 -0.31 1.48
C LEU A 226 -12.62 0.08 2.07
N LEU A 227 -13.69 0.05 1.27
CA LEU A 227 -15.03 0.46 1.70
C LEU A 227 -15.53 -0.32 2.92
N HIS A 228 -15.17 -1.60 3.03
CA HIS A 228 -15.54 -2.45 4.15
C HIS A 228 -14.80 -2.13 5.46
N LEU A 229 -13.72 -1.35 5.39
CA LEU A 229 -12.91 -0.92 6.52
C LEU A 229 -13.33 0.47 7.03
N VAL A 230 -14.06 1.25 6.21
CA VAL A 230 -14.51 2.60 6.59
C VAL A 230 -15.42 2.52 7.82
N GLY A 231 -15.04 3.23 8.88
CA GLY A 231 -15.80 3.31 10.13
C GLY A 231 -15.63 2.12 11.08
N LYS A 232 -14.90 1.06 10.71
CA LYS A 232 -14.53 -0.02 11.63
C LYS A 232 -13.39 0.42 12.55
N LYS A 233 -13.45 0.05 13.83
CA LYS A 233 -12.41 0.37 14.84
C LYS A 233 -11.47 -0.78 15.16
N GLU A 234 -11.90 -2.03 14.95
CA GLU A 234 -11.16 -3.22 15.40
C GLU A 234 -10.43 -3.96 14.26
N GLN A 235 -10.71 -3.61 13.01
CA GLN A 235 -10.24 -4.36 11.85
C GLN A 235 -9.81 -3.39 10.76
N ARG A 236 -8.74 -2.62 11.00
CA ARG A 236 -8.20 -1.63 10.06
C ARG A 236 -6.90 -2.08 9.40
N TYR A 237 -6.81 -3.36 9.11
CA TYR A 237 -5.82 -3.94 8.22
C TYR A 237 -6.53 -4.60 7.03
N LEU A 238 -5.80 -4.82 5.94
CA LEU A 238 -6.35 -5.52 4.78
C LEU A 238 -6.51 -7.00 5.09
N ILE A 239 -7.66 -7.57 4.70
CA ILE A 239 -7.86 -9.01 4.72
C ILE A 239 -6.76 -9.66 3.89
N LYS A 240 -6.10 -10.66 4.47
CA LYS A 240 -4.99 -11.42 3.90
C LYS A 240 -5.45 -12.17 2.66
N GLU A 241 -4.52 -12.44 1.75
CA GLU A 241 -4.83 -13.24 0.58
C GLU A 241 -4.75 -14.73 0.94
N ASP A 242 -5.92 -15.38 1.01
CA ASP A 242 -6.07 -16.77 1.41
C ASP A 242 -6.28 -17.72 0.22
N ASP A 243 -6.30 -17.20 -1.02
CA ASP A 243 -6.53 -18.01 -2.22
C ASP A 243 -5.33 -18.93 -2.51
N PRO A 244 -5.50 -20.27 -2.49
CA PRO A 244 -4.40 -21.21 -2.68
C PRO A 244 -3.75 -21.08 -4.06
N GLN A 245 -4.52 -20.71 -5.09
CA GLN A 245 -3.99 -20.53 -6.44
C GLN A 245 -3.07 -19.31 -6.50
N THR A 246 -3.48 -18.20 -5.88
CA THR A 246 -2.64 -17.00 -5.73
C THR A 246 -1.39 -17.27 -4.90
N ALA A 247 -1.49 -18.09 -3.85
CA ALA A 247 -0.32 -18.53 -3.07
C ALA A 247 0.69 -19.30 -3.92
N ALA A 248 0.23 -20.23 -4.78
CA ALA A 248 1.09 -20.98 -5.70
C ALA A 248 1.76 -20.07 -6.74
N PHE A 249 1.04 -19.10 -7.30
CA PHE A 249 1.62 -18.11 -8.21
C PHE A 249 2.66 -17.22 -7.53
N PHE A 250 2.39 -16.82 -6.29
CA PHE A 250 3.32 -16.02 -5.49
C PHE A 250 4.61 -16.78 -5.20
N ALA A 251 4.51 -18.04 -4.78
CA ALA A 251 5.66 -18.91 -4.58
C ALA A 251 6.49 -19.08 -5.87
N ASP A 252 5.84 -19.39 -6.99
CA ASP A 252 6.52 -19.54 -8.28
C ASP A 252 7.21 -18.24 -8.73
N PHE A 253 6.58 -17.08 -8.48
CA PHE A 253 7.19 -15.78 -8.76
C PHE A 253 8.46 -15.56 -7.92
N LEU A 254 8.41 -15.85 -6.62
CA LEU A 254 9.56 -15.70 -5.73
C LEU A 254 10.71 -16.62 -6.15
N GLU A 255 10.43 -17.90 -6.42
CA GLU A 255 11.43 -18.87 -6.87
C GLU A 255 12.14 -18.42 -8.15
N GLN A 256 11.37 -18.01 -9.17
CA GLN A 256 11.94 -17.58 -10.44
C GLN A 256 12.75 -16.29 -10.31
N THR A 257 12.26 -15.34 -9.50
CA THR A 257 12.95 -14.08 -9.24
C THR A 257 14.27 -14.32 -8.51
N VAL A 258 14.26 -15.16 -7.47
CA VAL A 258 15.46 -15.56 -6.73
C VAL A 258 16.46 -16.28 -7.63
N ALA A 259 16.00 -17.27 -8.42
CA ALA A 259 16.88 -18.03 -9.31
C ALA A 259 17.54 -17.15 -10.37
N ARG A 260 16.81 -16.18 -10.92
CA ARG A 260 17.30 -15.32 -12.01
C ARG A 260 18.14 -14.15 -11.53
N TYR A 261 17.75 -13.49 -10.45
CA TYR A 261 18.35 -12.22 -10.02
C TYR A 261 19.11 -12.29 -8.69
N GLY A 262 18.93 -13.36 -7.91
CA GLY A 262 19.53 -13.54 -6.59
C GLY A 262 20.93 -14.15 -6.60
N ARG A 263 21.44 -14.63 -7.75
CA ARG A 263 22.75 -15.30 -7.81
C ARG A 263 23.88 -14.38 -7.31
N ASN A 264 24.67 -14.89 -6.37
CA ASN A 264 25.77 -14.17 -5.69
C ASN A 264 25.32 -12.89 -4.95
N LYS A 265 24.05 -12.78 -4.57
CA LYS A 265 23.52 -11.69 -3.77
C LYS A 265 22.95 -12.20 -2.46
N ARG A 266 22.97 -11.37 -1.43
CA ARG A 266 22.13 -11.57 -0.24
C ARG A 266 20.69 -11.25 -0.61
N ILE A 267 19.74 -12.07 -0.18
CA ILE A 267 18.35 -11.97 -0.65
C ILE A 267 17.48 -11.59 0.53
N PHE A 268 16.77 -10.48 0.40
CA PHE A 268 15.84 -10.00 1.40
C PHE A 268 14.42 -9.96 0.84
N LEU A 269 13.43 -10.23 1.69
CA LEU A 269 12.02 -10.08 1.37
C LEU A 269 11.42 -8.99 2.26
N TYR A 270 10.81 -7.98 1.66
CA TYR A 270 9.98 -7.00 2.34
C TYR A 270 8.51 -7.31 2.02
N ALA A 271 7.68 -7.49 3.04
CA ALA A 271 6.25 -7.77 2.86
C ALA A 271 5.38 -6.86 3.73
N GLU A 272 4.25 -6.43 3.17
CA GLU A 272 3.31 -5.51 3.81
C GLU A 272 1.86 -5.86 3.42
N GLY A 273 0.92 -5.68 4.33
CA GLY A 273 -0.52 -5.83 4.07
C GLY A 273 -0.93 -7.25 3.66
N ILE A 274 -1.50 -7.40 2.45
CA ILE A 274 -2.11 -8.65 1.99
C ILE A 274 -1.13 -9.81 1.82
N TYR A 275 0.17 -9.52 1.74
CA TYR A 275 1.22 -10.48 1.40
C TYR A 275 1.92 -11.14 2.58
N THR A 276 1.74 -10.62 3.80
CA THR A 276 2.57 -11.03 4.94
C THR A 276 2.45 -12.53 5.23
N ASP A 277 1.25 -13.09 5.09
CA ASP A 277 0.97 -14.48 5.45
C ASP A 277 1.46 -15.41 4.34
N LEU A 278 1.28 -15.03 3.07
CA LEU A 278 1.88 -15.73 1.92
C LEU A 278 3.40 -15.73 1.99
N ALA A 279 4.01 -14.59 2.33
CA ALA A 279 5.44 -14.45 2.51
C ALA A 279 5.96 -15.30 3.67
N ALA A 280 5.28 -15.27 4.81
CA ALA A 280 5.63 -16.09 5.97
C ALA A 280 5.55 -17.59 5.64
N HIS A 281 4.43 -18.03 5.06
CA HIS A 281 4.24 -19.42 4.64
C HIS A 281 5.36 -19.89 3.70
N PHE A 282 5.63 -19.14 2.63
CA PHE A 282 6.69 -19.48 1.68
C PHE A 282 8.06 -19.58 2.36
N CYS A 283 8.38 -18.65 3.26
CA CYS A 283 9.66 -18.65 3.98
C CYS A 283 9.79 -19.79 4.99
N THR A 284 8.68 -20.23 5.59
CA THR A 284 8.67 -21.40 6.48
C THR A 284 8.84 -22.72 5.72
N GLU A 285 8.29 -22.82 4.50
CA GLU A 285 8.47 -23.99 3.64
C GLU A 285 9.86 -24.05 3.00
N ASN A 286 10.50 -22.89 2.80
CA ASN A 286 11.78 -22.76 2.11
C ASN A 286 12.85 -22.09 3.00
N PRO A 287 13.27 -22.75 4.10
CA PRO A 287 14.25 -22.18 5.02
C PRO A 287 15.60 -21.95 4.31
N GLY A 288 16.19 -20.78 4.53
CA GLY A 288 17.51 -20.43 3.99
C GLY A 288 17.52 -19.81 2.58
N VAL A 289 16.36 -19.66 1.93
CA VAL A 289 16.26 -18.90 0.66
C VAL A 289 16.57 -17.42 0.85
N PHE A 290 16.07 -16.84 1.95
CA PHE A 290 16.27 -15.44 2.29
C PHE A 290 17.32 -15.30 3.39
N THR A 291 18.20 -14.31 3.21
CA THR A 291 19.11 -13.80 4.24
C THR A 291 18.32 -13.15 5.37
N GLY A 292 17.22 -12.46 5.04
CA GLY A 292 16.32 -11.86 6.02
C GLY A 292 14.97 -11.47 5.43
N VAL A 293 13.94 -11.42 6.27
CA VAL A 293 12.55 -11.10 5.91
C VAL A 293 12.05 -10.01 6.84
N PHE A 294 11.49 -8.95 6.26
CA PHE A 294 11.03 -7.76 6.94
C PHE A 294 9.54 -7.56 6.68
N PHE A 295 8.74 -7.67 7.73
CA PHE A 295 7.30 -7.43 7.71
C PHE A 295 7.01 -6.04 8.27
N SER A 296 6.41 -5.17 7.47
CA SER A 296 5.86 -3.90 7.96
C SER A 296 4.38 -4.08 8.30
N LEU A 297 4.04 -3.98 9.58
CA LEU A 297 2.70 -4.27 10.10
C LEU A 297 2.09 -3.07 10.84
N SER A 298 0.76 -2.97 10.79
CA SER A 298 0.01 -2.10 11.69
C SER A 298 -0.13 -2.75 13.08
N GLU A 299 -0.23 -1.97 14.15
CA GLU A 299 -0.47 -2.49 15.51
C GLU A 299 -1.73 -3.37 15.63
N GLU A 300 -2.76 -3.08 14.82
CA GLU A 300 -4.02 -3.84 14.81
C GLU A 300 -3.94 -5.12 13.96
N GLU A 301 -2.83 -5.32 13.24
CA GLU A 301 -2.64 -6.45 12.32
C GLU A 301 -2.07 -7.67 13.06
N PRO A 302 -2.63 -8.87 12.85
CA PRO A 302 -2.09 -10.08 13.47
C PRO A 302 -0.67 -10.35 12.97
N LEU A 303 0.18 -10.87 13.86
CA LEU A 303 1.51 -11.32 13.49
C LEU A 303 1.42 -12.50 12.50
N PRO A 304 2.30 -12.56 11.50
CA PRO A 304 2.33 -13.69 10.59
C PRO A 304 2.69 -14.98 11.32
N SER A 305 2.10 -16.09 10.89
CA SER A 305 2.41 -17.42 11.43
C SER A 305 3.87 -17.79 11.16
N ALA A 306 4.64 -18.05 12.21
CA ALA A 306 6.02 -18.52 12.11
C ALA A 306 6.38 -19.46 13.28
N PRO A 307 7.39 -20.33 13.13
CA PRO A 307 7.87 -21.16 14.23
C PRO A 307 8.37 -20.33 15.40
N ASP A 308 8.30 -20.91 16.61
CA ASP A 308 8.72 -20.23 17.83
C ASP A 308 10.18 -19.75 17.76
N GLY A 309 10.40 -18.48 18.11
CA GLY A 309 11.72 -17.86 18.12
C GLY A 309 12.22 -17.33 16.77
N TRP A 310 11.41 -17.40 15.70
CA TRP A 310 11.76 -16.84 14.39
C TRP A 310 11.46 -15.35 14.26
N ILE A 311 10.52 -14.84 15.05
CA ILE A 311 10.04 -13.46 14.97
C ILE A 311 10.81 -12.56 15.95
N GLN A 312 11.41 -11.51 15.43
CA GLN A 312 11.88 -10.36 16.19
C GLN A 312 10.96 -9.16 15.96
N THR A 313 10.30 -8.69 17.01
CA THR A 313 9.40 -7.53 16.93
C THR A 313 10.14 -6.23 17.26
N MET A 314 10.02 -5.23 16.37
CA MET A 314 10.45 -3.85 16.60
C MET A 314 9.23 -2.94 16.54
N ARG A 315 8.93 -2.23 17.63
CA ARG A 315 7.80 -1.29 17.68
C ARG A 315 8.30 0.16 17.63
N GLU A 316 7.77 0.94 16.71
CA GLU A 316 8.01 2.39 16.66
C GLU A 316 7.15 3.07 17.74
N HIS A 317 7.79 3.66 18.76
CA HIS A 317 7.08 4.29 19.88
C HIS A 317 6.61 5.68 19.47
N ASN A 318 5.30 5.91 19.48
CA ASN A 318 4.70 7.22 19.25
C ASN A 318 5.02 8.16 20.44
N PRO A 319 5.74 9.28 20.25
CA PRO A 319 6.04 10.21 21.34
C PRO A 319 4.83 10.96 21.90
N GLU A 320 3.63 10.85 21.31
CA GLU A 320 2.41 11.55 21.75
C GLU A 320 1.51 10.76 22.72
N LEU A 321 1.88 9.54 23.12
CA LEU A 321 1.12 8.77 24.12
C LEU A 321 1.99 8.52 25.36
N PRO A 322 1.52 8.82 26.58
CA PRO A 322 2.24 8.42 27.78
C PRO A 322 2.33 6.90 27.81
N SER A 323 3.55 6.40 27.99
CA SER A 323 3.86 5.01 28.26
C SER A 323 3.07 4.55 29.50
N GLU A 324 2.02 3.75 29.29
CA GLU A 324 1.52 2.90 30.37
C GLU A 324 2.56 1.80 30.58
N ASP A 325 3.23 1.90 31.73
CA ASP A 325 4.30 1.02 32.18
C ASP A 325 3.93 -0.45 32.06
N ASN A 326 4.74 -1.18 31.30
CA ASN A 326 4.96 -2.60 31.53
C ASN A 326 5.64 -2.78 32.90
N SER A 327 4.85 -2.99 33.94
CA SER A 327 5.32 -3.63 35.15
C SER A 327 4.20 -4.43 35.81
N ALA A 328 3.96 -5.63 35.27
CA ALA A 328 3.31 -6.70 36.00
C ALA A 328 3.95 -8.02 35.57
N ALA A 329 5.13 -8.28 36.13
CA ALA A 329 5.66 -9.63 36.21
C ALA A 329 4.72 -10.47 37.08
N ASP A 330 4.46 -11.69 36.62
CA ASP A 330 3.82 -12.76 37.37
C ASP A 330 4.27 -12.79 38.83
N THR A 331 3.31 -12.64 39.74
CA THR A 331 3.38 -13.26 41.06
C THR A 331 2.01 -13.82 41.38
N THR A 332 1.86 -15.11 41.12
CA THR A 332 0.93 -15.99 41.82
C THR A 332 1.18 -15.87 43.32
N ALA A 333 0.35 -15.08 44.01
CA ALA A 333 0.25 -15.08 45.46
C ALA A 333 -1.20 -15.36 45.84
N VAL A 334 -1.44 -16.64 46.13
CA VAL A 334 -2.62 -17.13 46.84
C VAL A 334 -2.79 -16.30 48.11
N SER A 335 -3.92 -15.60 48.21
CA SER A 335 -4.33 -14.91 49.43
C SER A 335 -5.36 -15.79 50.15
N ASP A 336 -4.89 -16.43 51.22
CA ASP A 336 -5.73 -17.01 52.27
C ASP A 336 -6.13 -15.94 53.29
N ALA A 337 -7.42 -15.84 53.59
CA ALA A 337 -8.05 -15.54 54.90
C ALA A 337 -9.54 -15.23 54.65
N ALA A 338 -10.54 -15.77 55.34
CA ALA A 338 -10.58 -16.57 56.55
C ALA A 338 -11.94 -17.32 56.63
N SER A 339 -11.98 -18.45 57.33
CA SER A 339 -12.97 -18.73 58.39
C SER A 339 -12.71 -20.10 59.04
N GLU A 340 -12.42 -20.03 60.34
CA GLU A 340 -12.85 -20.94 61.43
C GLU A 340 -12.77 -22.47 61.25
N GLN A 341 -11.91 -23.12 62.06
CA GLN A 341 -12.30 -23.82 63.31
C GLN A 341 -11.55 -25.15 63.58
N ALA A 342 -11.10 -25.27 64.83
CA ALA A 342 -10.90 -26.47 65.65
C ALA A 342 -9.68 -27.41 65.44
N ALA A 343 -8.75 -27.25 66.40
CA ALA A 343 -8.31 -28.25 67.39
C ALA A 343 -7.37 -29.41 66.99
N GLY A 344 -6.22 -29.46 67.68
CA GLY A 344 -5.74 -30.70 68.31
C GLY A 344 -4.26 -31.06 68.08
N ALA A 345 -3.48 -30.97 69.16
CA ALA A 345 -2.34 -31.82 69.57
C ALA A 345 -1.27 -32.17 68.50
N GLY A 346 0.01 -31.84 68.64
CA GLY A 346 0.87 -31.96 69.82
C GLY A 346 1.99 -32.98 69.50
N GLY A 347 3.23 -32.67 69.85
CA GLY A 347 4.29 -33.69 69.98
C GLY A 347 5.59 -33.41 69.22
N ASN A 348 6.61 -33.03 69.99
CA ASN A 348 8.03 -32.90 69.62
C ASN A 348 8.68 -34.23 69.19
N GLY A 349 9.74 -34.13 68.38
CA GLY A 349 10.76 -35.16 68.22
C GLY A 349 11.95 -34.69 67.38
N SER A 350 13.06 -34.34 68.05
CA SER A 350 14.34 -33.84 67.53
C SER A 350 15.13 -34.83 66.67
N ALA A 351 16.10 -34.28 65.91
CA ALA A 351 17.46 -34.78 65.56
C ALA A 351 17.70 -34.72 64.04
N GLU A 352 18.86 -34.40 63.47
CA GLU A 352 20.18 -33.91 63.89
C GLU A 352 20.97 -33.71 62.55
N THR A 353 22.05 -32.92 62.59
CA THR A 353 23.23 -32.94 61.68
C THR A 353 23.12 -32.52 60.19
N ALA A 354 23.49 -31.25 59.95
CA ALA A 354 24.68 -30.74 59.23
C ALA A 354 25.17 -31.32 57.85
N PRO A 355 25.88 -30.51 57.04
CA PRO A 355 25.92 -30.58 55.57
C PRO A 355 27.21 -31.17 54.98
N ALA A 356 27.20 -31.58 53.70
CA ALA A 356 28.42 -31.72 52.90
C ALA A 356 28.21 -31.64 51.38
N VAL A 357 29.06 -30.81 50.78
CA VAL A 357 29.35 -30.51 49.37
C VAL A 357 29.76 -31.75 48.56
N SER A 358 29.41 -31.82 47.25
CA SER A 358 30.33 -32.25 46.16
C SER A 358 29.73 -32.21 44.73
N ALA A 359 30.32 -31.32 43.93
CA ALA A 359 30.86 -31.44 42.55
C ALA A 359 30.17 -32.20 41.37
N ALA A 360 30.17 -31.44 40.25
CA ALA A 360 30.36 -31.82 38.81
C ALA A 360 29.15 -32.37 38.00
N PRO A 361 29.10 -32.27 36.64
CA PRO A 361 30.13 -31.80 35.68
C PRO A 361 29.67 -30.79 34.60
N ALA A 362 30.65 -30.22 33.90
CA ALA A 362 30.50 -29.47 32.66
C ALA A 362 30.43 -30.41 31.46
N THR A 363 29.37 -30.32 30.66
CA THR A 363 29.37 -30.50 29.19
C THR A 363 28.00 -30.14 28.63
N ALA A 364 27.93 -29.13 27.76
CA ALA A 364 27.08 -29.19 26.56
C ALA A 364 27.63 -28.22 25.50
N PRO A 365 27.66 -28.64 24.23
CA PRO A 365 28.36 -27.98 23.15
C PRO A 365 27.60 -26.74 22.64
N THR A 366 28.37 -25.86 21.98
CA THR A 366 27.94 -24.80 21.07
C THR A 366 26.53 -25.01 20.51
N GLN A 367 25.60 -24.12 20.91
CA GLN A 367 24.33 -23.94 20.22
C GLN A 367 24.59 -23.73 18.72
N PRO A 368 23.87 -24.41 17.82
CA PRO A 368 23.86 -24.02 16.42
C PRO A 368 23.29 -22.60 16.31
N GLU A 369 23.98 -21.73 15.56
CA GLU A 369 23.49 -20.40 15.18
C GLU A 369 22.04 -20.51 14.71
N ARG A 370 21.11 -19.94 15.49
CA ARG A 370 19.70 -19.90 15.11
C ARG A 370 19.58 -19.03 13.87
N PRO A 371 19.04 -19.52 12.74
CA PRO A 371 18.66 -18.64 11.66
C PRO A 371 17.58 -17.72 12.24
N LEU A 372 17.88 -16.43 12.35
CA LEU A 372 16.97 -15.39 12.79
C LEU A 372 16.45 -14.68 11.53
N PRO A 373 15.30 -15.06 10.96
CA PRO A 373 14.98 -14.59 9.62
C PRO A 373 13.89 -13.53 9.60
N PHE A 374 12.97 -13.43 10.58
CA PHE A 374 11.80 -12.56 10.47
C PHE A 374 11.88 -11.37 11.42
N CYS A 375 11.88 -10.15 10.85
CA CYS A 375 11.70 -8.92 11.60
C CYS A 375 10.29 -8.36 11.35
N CYS A 376 9.50 -8.23 12.41
CA CYS A 376 8.20 -7.57 12.38
C CYS A 376 8.36 -6.13 12.87
N TYR A 377 8.31 -5.19 11.93
CA TYR A 377 8.31 -3.76 12.19
C TYR A 377 6.88 -3.26 12.35
N ILE A 378 6.48 -3.00 13.59
CA ILE A 378 5.12 -2.61 13.97
C ILE A 378 5.04 -1.10 14.14
N ARG A 379 4.07 -0.49 13.46
CA ARG A 379 3.79 0.95 13.54
C ARG A 379 2.38 1.25 14.07
N PRO A 380 2.21 2.39 14.75
CA PRO A 380 0.89 2.85 15.19
C PRO A 380 -0.12 2.94 14.05
N TYR A 381 -1.39 2.71 14.35
CA TYR A 381 -2.46 2.81 13.36
C TYR A 381 -2.59 4.20 12.72
N SER A 382 -2.27 5.29 13.44
CA SER A 382 -2.27 6.65 12.88
C SER A 382 -1.30 6.82 11.69
N GLU A 383 -0.33 5.91 11.59
CA GLU A 383 0.63 5.84 10.49
C GLU A 383 0.16 4.94 9.34
N LEU A 384 -0.91 4.16 9.54
CA LEU A 384 -1.42 3.12 8.64
C LEU A 384 -0.30 2.42 7.87
N ALA A 385 0.56 1.70 8.59
CA ALA A 385 1.40 0.69 7.95
C ALA A 385 0.50 -0.25 7.12
N GLY A 386 0.87 -0.51 5.88
CA GLY A 386 -0.02 -1.14 4.90
C GLY A 386 -0.65 -0.17 3.91
N PHE A 387 -0.73 1.12 4.21
CA PHE A 387 -1.47 2.09 3.38
C PHE A 387 -0.67 3.36 3.06
N GLY A 388 0.63 3.41 3.36
CA GLY A 388 1.48 4.58 3.08
C GLY A 388 1.41 5.04 1.62
N GLN A 389 1.26 4.11 0.67
CA GLN A 389 1.09 4.42 -0.75
C GLN A 389 -0.27 5.09 -1.04
N LEU A 390 -1.35 4.61 -0.40
CA LEU A 390 -2.68 5.22 -0.52
C LEU A 390 -2.67 6.67 -0.03
N ARG A 391 -1.91 6.98 1.04
CA ARG A 391 -1.78 8.35 1.56
C ARG A 391 -1.11 9.32 0.58
N ALA A 392 -0.17 8.82 -0.23
CA ALA A 392 0.53 9.61 -1.24
C ALA A 392 -0.25 9.75 -2.56
N GLU A 393 -1.06 8.75 -2.92
CA GLU A 393 -1.76 8.68 -4.20
C GLU A 393 -3.25 9.04 -4.15
N ASP A 394 -3.91 8.83 -3.01
CA ASP A 394 -5.33 9.14 -2.77
C ASP A 394 -5.56 9.51 -1.29
N ALA A 395 -5.16 10.73 -0.95
CA ALA A 395 -5.26 11.26 0.41
C ALA A 395 -6.71 11.26 0.95
N LEU A 396 -7.72 11.36 0.08
CA LEU A 396 -9.12 11.29 0.50
C LEU A 396 -9.50 9.88 0.96
N ALA A 397 -9.09 8.85 0.22
CA ALA A 397 -9.31 7.47 0.64
C ALA A 397 -8.59 7.15 1.96
N ALA A 398 -7.38 7.68 2.15
CA ALA A 398 -6.67 7.57 3.42
C ALA A 398 -7.38 8.28 4.59
N GLU A 399 -7.89 9.50 4.38
CA GLU A 399 -8.65 10.22 5.42
C GLU A 399 -9.93 9.46 5.83
N LEU A 400 -10.64 8.84 4.88
CA LEU A 400 -11.81 8.02 5.20
C LEU A 400 -11.49 6.78 6.04
N LEU A 401 -10.26 6.27 5.92
CA LEU A 401 -9.76 5.18 6.75
C LEU A 401 -9.24 5.64 8.11
N GLY A 402 -9.50 6.88 8.53
CA GLY A 402 -9.10 7.41 9.83
C GLY A 402 -7.64 7.88 9.89
N SER A 403 -6.97 8.01 8.74
CA SER A 403 -5.62 8.53 8.65
C SER A 403 -5.60 10.04 8.53
N GLY A 404 -4.58 10.70 9.08
CA GLY A 404 -4.22 12.05 8.63
C GLY A 404 -3.51 12.01 7.27
N ARG A 405 -3.33 13.18 6.66
CA ARG A 405 -2.26 13.38 5.68
C ARG A 405 -0.91 13.31 6.42
N SER A 406 -0.39 12.12 6.71
CA SER A 406 1.06 12.02 6.81
C SER A 406 1.59 12.19 5.41
N ILE A 407 2.82 12.65 5.33
CA ILE A 407 3.58 12.54 4.10
C ILE A 407 3.79 11.04 3.94
N GLY A 408 2.90 10.30 3.26
CA GLY A 408 2.95 8.82 3.18
C GLY A 408 4.29 8.27 2.68
N ARG A 409 5.08 9.14 2.05
CA ARG A 409 6.47 8.91 1.69
C ARG A 409 7.46 9.00 2.84
N GLN A 410 7.25 9.86 3.82
CA GLN A 410 8.00 9.81 5.08
C GLN A 410 7.80 8.47 5.75
N ASP A 411 6.57 7.94 5.77
CA ASP A 411 6.29 6.62 6.34
C ASP A 411 7.02 5.52 5.57
N LYS A 412 6.99 5.56 4.24
CA LYS A 412 7.73 4.61 3.40
C LYS A 412 9.25 4.82 3.45
N ALA A 413 9.72 6.05 3.66
CA ALA A 413 11.13 6.36 3.87
C ALA A 413 11.63 5.90 5.25
N ALA A 414 10.80 6.02 6.28
CA ALA A 414 11.04 5.48 7.61
C ALA A 414 11.11 3.95 7.55
N ALA A 415 10.17 3.31 6.84
CA ALA A 415 10.21 1.87 6.58
C ALA A 415 11.48 1.47 5.80
N ALA A 416 11.87 2.22 4.77
CA ALA A 416 13.12 1.99 4.03
C ALA A 416 14.36 2.12 4.93
N ALA A 417 14.38 3.12 5.82
CA ALA A 417 15.47 3.33 6.77
C ALA A 417 15.52 2.25 7.85
N ALA A 418 14.37 1.80 8.36
CA ALA A 418 14.26 0.67 9.28
C ALA A 418 14.74 -0.62 8.63
N PHE A 419 14.28 -0.91 7.41
CA PHE A 419 14.76 -2.03 6.61
C PHE A 419 16.28 -1.98 6.39
N ASN A 420 16.82 -0.81 6.01
CA ASN A 420 18.26 -0.68 5.78
C ASN A 420 19.08 -0.93 7.06
N ARG A 421 18.59 -0.50 8.23
CA ARG A 421 19.22 -0.82 9.52
C ARG A 421 19.19 -2.33 9.80
N TYR A 422 18.07 -2.98 9.51
CA TYR A 422 17.92 -4.43 9.64
C TYR A 422 18.84 -5.20 8.69
N ALA A 423 18.90 -4.81 7.41
CA ALA A 423 19.71 -5.48 6.39
C ALA A 423 21.22 -5.38 6.65
N LEU A 424 21.68 -4.38 7.42
CA LEU A 424 23.08 -4.23 7.83
C LEU A 424 23.52 -5.20 8.95
N LEU A 425 22.58 -5.91 9.58
CA LEU A 425 22.89 -6.93 10.59
C LEU A 425 23.40 -8.25 9.98
N PHE A 426 23.26 -8.40 8.66
CA PHE A 426 23.73 -9.50 7.84
C PHE A 426 24.77 -8.96 6.84
#